data_AF-A0A7C6FB91-F1
#
_entry.id   AF-A0A7C6FB91-F1
#
_cell.length_a   1.000
_cell.length_b   1.000
_cell.length_c   1.000
_cell.angle_alpha   90.00
_cell.angle_beta   90.00
_cell.angle_gamma   90.00
#
_symmetry.space_group_name_H-M   'P 1'
#
loop_
_entity.id
_entity.type
_entity.pdbx_description
1 polymer ?
#
loop_
_entity_poly.entity_id
_entity_poly.type
_entity_poly.pdbx_seq_one_letter_code
_entity_poly.pdbx_strand_id
1 'polypeptide(L)'
;MLKTTLLLFSSSLLMAENFSSSISSQGFTGLINTPNAQVIDEGKATFHFNNQFDNHLRYYDYNNRSAHEENYVAGLGLVPNFEVIGRLVEVGKLSEKGKSDFSVRDLSANFKYKIPYSHKYLPDIAIGLQDFGGVANHYINNYIVMDKSLGFLRASLGYGKAGDELVKGNRMDGVFGGV
;
A
#
# COMPACT_ATOMS: atom_id res chain seq x y z
N MET A 1 23.18 -49.05 -13.59
CA MET A 1 24.20 -48.13 -13.04
C MET A 1 23.60 -46.73 -13.02
N LEU A 2 22.91 -46.35 -11.95
CA LEU A 2 22.16 -45.09 -11.87
C LEU A 2 23.02 -44.05 -11.14
N LYS A 3 23.51 -43.04 -11.86
CA LYS A 3 24.31 -41.94 -11.29
C LYS A 3 23.36 -40.99 -10.56
N THR A 4 23.51 -40.89 -9.25
CA THR A 4 22.79 -39.92 -8.43
C THR A 4 23.57 -38.61 -8.49
N THR A 5 23.03 -37.61 -9.17
CA THR A 5 23.60 -36.25 -9.21
C THR A 5 23.18 -35.52 -7.95
N LEU A 6 24.14 -35.20 -7.09
CA LEU A 6 23.94 -34.42 -5.88
C LEU A 6 23.95 -32.92 -6.25
N LEU A 7 22.80 -32.25 -6.15
CA LEU A 7 22.75 -30.78 -6.22
C LEU A 7 23.25 -30.21 -4.90
N LEU A 8 24.44 -29.59 -4.93
CA LEU A 8 24.95 -28.77 -3.84
C LEU A 8 24.22 -27.43 -3.86
N PHE A 9 23.31 -27.22 -2.91
CA PHE A 9 22.79 -25.89 -2.60
C PHE A 9 23.89 -25.10 -1.90
N SER A 10 24.56 -24.21 -2.63
CA SER A 10 25.43 -23.21 -2.02
C SER A 10 24.55 -22.26 -1.20
N SER A 11 24.66 -22.35 0.12
CA SER A 11 24.09 -21.38 1.06
C SER A 11 24.79 -20.03 0.86
N SER A 12 24.26 -19.20 -0.04
CA SER A 12 24.58 -17.78 -0.05
C SER A 12 24.19 -17.23 1.32
N LEU A 13 25.12 -16.53 1.97
CA LEU A 13 24.84 -15.74 3.16
C LEU A 13 23.63 -14.84 2.85
N LEU A 14 22.49 -15.15 3.46
CA LEU A 14 21.32 -14.29 3.48
C LEU A 14 21.70 -13.07 4.32
N MET A 15 22.34 -12.09 3.68
CA MET A 15 22.36 -10.73 4.21
C MET A 15 20.91 -10.26 4.15
N ALA A 16 20.25 -10.14 5.30
CA ALA A 16 18.97 -9.49 5.38
C ALA A 16 19.17 -8.07 4.83
N GLU A 17 18.59 -7.77 3.66
CA GLU A 17 18.52 -6.39 3.20
C GLU A 17 17.90 -5.55 4.33
N ASN A 18 18.42 -4.34 4.52
CA ASN A 18 17.72 -3.36 5.34
C ASN A 18 16.34 -3.17 4.72
N PHE A 19 15.31 -3.65 5.40
CA PHE A 19 13.92 -3.49 5.00
C PHE A 19 13.63 -1.98 4.93
N SER A 20 13.73 -1.41 3.73
CA SER A 20 13.56 0.03 3.53
C SER A 20 12.08 0.36 3.59
N SER A 21 11.23 -0.44 2.93
CA SER A 21 9.79 -0.29 2.93
C SER A 21 9.06 -1.55 2.41
N SER A 22 7.83 -1.77 2.90
CA SER A 22 6.84 -2.66 2.27
C SER A 22 5.71 -1.81 1.72
N ILE A 23 5.03 -2.28 0.67
CA ILE A 23 3.78 -1.66 0.23
C ILE A 23 2.65 -2.13 1.16
N SER A 24 1.85 -1.17 1.61
CA SER A 24 0.57 -1.39 2.28
C SER A 24 -0.46 -2.02 1.34
N SER A 25 -1.54 -2.56 1.89
CA SER A 25 -2.68 -3.02 1.06
C SER A 25 -3.38 -1.87 0.34
N GLN A 26 -3.10 -0.62 0.74
CA GLN A 26 -3.73 0.60 0.28
C GLN A 26 -2.92 1.33 -0.79
N GLY A 27 -1.73 0.84 -1.16
CA GLY A 27 -0.95 1.38 -2.27
C GLY A 27 0.01 2.52 -1.90
N PHE A 28 0.60 2.47 -0.71
CA PHE A 28 1.72 3.36 -0.32
C PHE A 28 2.77 2.54 0.43
N THR A 29 4.03 2.99 0.46
CA THR A 29 5.00 2.35 1.35
C THR A 29 4.71 2.65 2.83
N GLY A 30 4.78 1.63 3.68
CA GLY A 30 4.42 1.74 5.10
C GLY A 30 4.01 0.43 5.75
N LEU A 31 3.13 0.55 6.74
CA LEU A 31 2.44 -0.55 7.43
C LEU A 31 1.17 -0.93 6.66
N ILE A 32 0.44 -1.93 7.15
CA ILE A 32 -0.74 -2.52 6.48
C ILE A 32 -1.74 -1.47 5.98
N ASN A 33 -2.05 -0.47 6.81
CA ASN A 33 -3.03 0.59 6.49
C ASN A 33 -2.55 2.02 6.82
N THR A 34 -1.28 2.22 7.20
CA THR A 34 -0.73 3.55 7.51
C THR A 34 0.63 3.73 6.86
N PRO A 35 0.93 4.88 6.24
CA PRO A 35 2.20 5.10 5.58
C PRO A 35 3.33 5.27 6.59
N ASN A 36 4.57 5.16 6.10
CA ASN A 36 5.75 5.70 6.75
C ASN A 36 6.44 6.71 5.82
N ALA A 37 7.56 7.30 6.24
CA ALA A 37 8.27 8.33 5.49
C ALA A 37 9.23 7.76 4.42
N GLN A 38 9.37 6.44 4.31
CA GLN A 38 10.20 5.80 3.28
C GLN A 38 9.46 5.78 1.93
N VAL A 39 10.20 5.61 0.84
CA VAL A 39 9.64 5.48 -0.51
C VAL A 39 10.32 4.31 -1.23
N ILE A 40 9.73 3.84 -2.33
CA ILE A 40 10.41 2.93 -3.25
C ILE A 40 11.68 3.60 -3.78
N ASP A 41 12.83 2.93 -3.65
CA ASP A 41 14.10 3.48 -4.14
C ASP A 41 14.07 3.65 -5.67
N GLU A 42 14.82 4.63 -6.18
CA GLU A 42 14.94 4.90 -7.60
C GLU A 42 15.32 3.63 -8.39
N GLY A 43 14.65 3.40 -9.51
CA GLY A 43 14.90 2.25 -10.38
C GLY A 43 14.37 0.92 -9.83
N LYS A 44 13.74 0.91 -8.65
CA LYS A 44 13.06 -0.27 -8.13
C LYS A 44 11.58 -0.27 -8.50
N ALA A 45 11.08 -1.48 -8.72
CA ALA A 45 9.69 -1.77 -8.95
C ALA A 45 9.22 -2.78 -7.91
N THR A 46 7.93 -2.75 -7.61
CA THR A 46 7.33 -3.70 -6.66
C THR A 46 5.89 -3.98 -7.08
N PHE A 47 5.47 -5.20 -6.78
CA PHE A 47 4.15 -5.71 -7.07
C PHE A 47 3.63 -6.45 -5.85
N HIS A 48 2.38 -6.18 -5.50
CA HIS A 48 1.71 -6.78 -4.36
C HIS A 48 0.29 -7.16 -4.77
N PHE A 49 -0.08 -8.40 -4.46
CA PHE A 49 -1.44 -8.89 -4.58
C PHE A 49 -1.96 -9.23 -3.18
N ASN A 50 -3.18 -8.81 -2.87
CA ASN A 50 -3.87 -9.23 -1.65
C ASN A 50 -5.38 -9.32 -1.88
N ASN A 51 -6.05 -10.04 -0.99
CA ASN A 51 -7.51 -10.14 -0.95
C ASN A 51 -8.09 -9.38 0.26
N GLN A 52 -7.45 -8.27 0.66
CA GLN A 52 -7.98 -7.44 1.74
C GLN A 52 -9.37 -6.97 1.34
N PHE A 53 -10.33 -7.25 2.21
CA PHE A 53 -11.72 -6.92 2.00
C PHE A 53 -12.09 -5.66 2.77
N ASP A 54 -12.42 -4.58 2.06
CA ASP A 54 -12.87 -3.35 2.67
C ASP A 54 -14.38 -3.37 2.95
N ASN A 55 -14.74 -3.48 4.23
CA ASN A 55 -16.13 -3.41 4.65
C ASN A 55 -16.82 -2.08 4.32
N HIS A 56 -16.08 -1.01 3.99
CA HIS A 56 -16.67 0.29 3.63
C HIS A 56 -17.35 0.29 2.26
N LEU A 57 -16.85 -0.51 1.31
CA LEU A 57 -17.51 -0.75 0.03
C LEU A 57 -18.88 -1.45 0.18
N ARG A 58 -19.21 -1.99 1.37
CA ARG A 58 -20.56 -2.51 1.69
C ARG A 58 -21.61 -1.41 1.84
N TYR A 59 -21.22 -0.16 2.16
CA TYR A 59 -22.18 0.93 2.31
C TYR A 59 -22.81 1.31 0.96
N TYR A 60 -22.05 1.18 -0.13
CA TYR A 60 -22.54 1.45 -1.48
C TYR A 60 -23.40 0.33 -2.07
N ASP A 61 -23.38 -0.88 -1.49
CA ASP A 61 -24.10 -2.04 -2.06
C ASP A 61 -24.69 -2.96 -0.98
N TYR A 62 -25.59 -2.42 -0.17
CA TYR A 62 -26.34 -3.19 0.85
C TYR A 62 -27.17 -4.35 0.25
N ASN A 63 -27.39 -4.34 -1.07
CA ASN A 63 -28.20 -5.32 -1.78
C ASN A 63 -27.41 -6.41 -2.50
N ASN A 64 -26.08 -6.29 -2.66
CA ASN A 64 -25.27 -7.34 -3.29
C ASN A 64 -24.29 -7.97 -2.30
N ARG A 65 -24.33 -9.30 -2.27
CA ARG A 65 -23.38 -10.14 -1.55
C ARG A 65 -22.03 -10.10 -2.27
N SER A 66 -21.23 -9.07 -2.02
CA SER A 66 -19.82 -9.05 -2.42
C SER A 66 -19.13 -10.29 -1.85
N ALA A 67 -18.56 -11.09 -2.72
CA ALA A 67 -18.01 -12.42 -2.42
C ALA A 67 -16.55 -12.34 -1.97
N HIS A 68 -15.79 -11.49 -2.68
CA HIS A 68 -14.35 -11.29 -2.51
C HIS A 68 -13.96 -9.93 -3.08
N GLU A 69 -12.81 -9.43 -2.64
CA GLU A 69 -12.14 -8.25 -3.16
C GLU A 69 -10.70 -8.65 -3.46
N GLU A 70 -10.22 -8.27 -4.64
CA GLU A 70 -8.87 -8.52 -5.12
C GLU A 70 -8.18 -7.19 -5.35
N ASN A 71 -6.99 -7.04 -4.79
CA ASN A 71 -6.20 -5.83 -4.85
C ASN A 71 -4.89 -6.12 -5.57
N TYR A 72 -4.67 -5.47 -6.69
CA TYR A 72 -3.43 -5.51 -7.46
C TYR A 72 -2.73 -4.17 -7.31
N VAL A 73 -1.54 -4.16 -6.73
CA VAL A 73 -0.78 -2.94 -6.44
C VAL A 73 0.57 -3.03 -7.12
N ALA A 74 0.90 -2.02 -7.92
CA ALA A 74 2.18 -1.93 -8.62
C ALA A 74 2.80 -0.56 -8.38
N GLY A 75 4.07 -0.54 -7.96
CA GLY A 75 4.77 0.68 -7.59
C GLY A 75 6.13 0.82 -8.26
N LEU A 76 6.54 2.06 -8.50
CA LEU A 76 7.82 2.45 -9.09
C LEU A 76 8.45 3.61 -8.31
N GLY A 77 9.74 3.50 -8.01
CA GLY A 77 10.58 4.63 -7.62
C GLY A 77 11.13 5.29 -8.89
N LEU A 78 10.42 6.29 -9.42
CA LEU A 78 10.75 6.89 -10.73
C LEU A 78 11.99 7.79 -10.67
N VAL A 79 12.11 8.56 -9.60
CA VAL A 79 13.21 9.52 -9.34
C VAL A 79 13.54 9.48 -7.85
N PRO A 80 14.71 10.00 -7.41
CA PRO A 80 15.05 10.04 -6.00
C PRO A 80 13.92 10.64 -5.15
N ASN A 81 13.63 9.97 -4.04
CA ASN A 81 12.68 10.41 -3.02
C ASN A 81 11.21 10.48 -3.46
N PHE A 82 10.85 9.95 -4.63
CA PHE A 82 9.48 9.98 -5.14
C PHE A 82 9.00 8.59 -5.57
N GLU A 83 7.85 8.16 -5.05
CA GLU A 83 7.17 6.94 -5.49
C GLU A 83 5.84 7.24 -6.16
N VAL A 84 5.53 6.40 -7.15
CA VAL A 84 4.22 6.33 -7.80
C VAL A 84 3.72 4.91 -7.67
N ILE A 85 2.49 4.73 -7.20
CA ILE A 85 1.89 3.41 -7.01
C ILE A 85 0.47 3.40 -7.58
N GLY A 86 0.22 2.50 -8.53
CA GLY A 86 -1.13 2.20 -9.01
C GLY A 86 -1.77 1.09 -8.18
N ARG A 87 -3.07 1.22 -7.90
CA ARG A 87 -3.88 0.18 -7.26
C ARG A 87 -5.12 -0.08 -8.09
N LEU A 88 -5.30 -1.34 -8.47
CA LEU A 88 -6.51 -1.85 -9.12
C LEU A 88 -7.27 -2.71 -8.10
N VAL A 89 -8.52 -2.35 -7.84
CA VAL A 89 -9.44 -3.09 -6.97
C VAL A 89 -10.50 -3.75 -7.82
N GLU A 90 -10.70 -5.06 -7.63
CA GLU A 90 -11.74 -5.84 -8.30
C GLU A 90 -12.64 -6.50 -7.25
N VAL A 91 -13.94 -6.19 -7.29
CA VAL A 91 -14.94 -6.76 -6.37
C VAL A 91 -15.84 -7.72 -7.13
N GLY A 92 -15.81 -8.99 -6.73
CA GLY A 92 -16.67 -10.04 -7.26
C GLY A 92 -18.02 -10.11 -6.54
N LYS A 93 -19.11 -10.38 -7.28
CA LYS A 93 -20.42 -10.68 -6.71
C LYS A 93 -20.72 -12.17 -6.76
N LEU A 94 -21.37 -12.69 -5.71
CA LEU A 94 -22.03 -14.00 -5.80
C LEU A 94 -23.30 -13.84 -6.65
N SER A 95 -23.29 -14.34 -7.89
CA SER A 95 -24.54 -14.50 -8.66
C SER A 95 -25.40 -15.59 -8.02
N GLU A 96 -26.74 -15.43 -8.05
CA GLU A 96 -27.70 -16.47 -7.62
C GLU A 96 -27.52 -17.81 -8.37
N LYS A 97 -26.78 -17.83 -9.49
CA LYS A 97 -26.44 -19.03 -10.28
C LYS A 97 -25.02 -19.56 -10.05
N GLY A 98 -24.31 -19.12 -9.01
CA GLY A 98 -22.97 -19.61 -8.67
C GLY A 98 -21.86 -19.16 -9.63
N LYS A 99 -22.10 -18.14 -10.46
CA LYS A 99 -21.07 -17.50 -11.29
C LYS A 99 -20.51 -16.27 -10.60
N SER A 100 -19.19 -16.16 -10.53
CA SER A 100 -18.46 -15.00 -10.04
C SER A 100 -18.23 -14.02 -11.21
N ASP A 101 -19.09 -13.01 -11.34
CA ASP A 101 -18.83 -11.89 -12.24
C ASP A 101 -18.28 -10.71 -11.42
N PHE A 102 -17.26 -10.03 -11.94
CA PHE A 102 -16.73 -8.80 -11.33
C PHE A 102 -17.75 -7.66 -11.52
N SER A 103 -18.13 -7.00 -10.42
CA SER A 103 -19.16 -5.95 -10.46
C SER A 103 -18.61 -4.54 -10.30
N VAL A 104 -17.46 -4.39 -9.64
CA VAL A 104 -16.82 -3.09 -9.44
C VAL A 104 -15.35 -3.27 -9.75
N ARG A 105 -14.80 -2.39 -10.59
CA ARG A 105 -13.39 -2.31 -10.89
C ARG A 105 -12.96 -0.85 -10.83
N ASP A 106 -12.00 -0.55 -9.96
CA ASP A 106 -11.51 0.82 -9.78
C ASP A 106 -9.99 0.86 -9.80
N LEU A 107 -9.46 1.83 -10.55
CA LEU A 107 -8.03 2.02 -10.74
C LEU A 107 -7.66 3.39 -10.23
N SER A 108 -6.80 3.45 -9.23
CA SER A 108 -6.33 4.70 -8.66
C SER A 108 -4.82 4.77 -8.57
N ALA A 109 -4.30 6.00 -8.42
CA ALA A 109 -2.88 6.27 -8.29
C ALA A 109 -2.56 6.93 -6.95
N ASN A 110 -1.41 6.58 -6.39
CA ASN A 110 -0.89 7.14 -5.15
C ASN A 110 0.49 7.73 -5.44
N PHE A 111 0.76 8.87 -4.80
CA PHE A 111 2.01 9.60 -4.93
C PHE A 111 2.56 9.86 -3.54
N LYS A 112 3.87 9.67 -3.34
CA LYS A 112 4.52 10.08 -2.11
C LYS A 112 5.91 10.64 -2.38
N TYR A 113 6.21 11.72 -1.68
CA TYR A 113 7.48 12.41 -1.74
C TYR A 113 8.13 12.46 -0.36
N LYS A 114 9.32 11.87 -0.24
CA LYS A 114 10.18 11.95 0.95
C LYS A 114 11.00 13.24 0.90
N ILE A 115 11.03 14.01 1.98
CA ILE A 115 11.86 15.21 2.03
C ILE A 115 13.34 14.78 2.02
N PRO A 116 14.17 15.30 1.09
CA PRO A 116 15.54 14.81 0.86
C PRO A 116 16.53 15.41 1.87
N TYR A 117 16.36 15.05 3.14
CA TYR A 117 17.36 15.27 4.18
C TYR A 117 17.67 13.96 4.88
N SER A 118 18.83 13.90 5.53
CA SER A 118 19.20 12.78 6.38
C SER A 118 19.87 13.32 7.63
N HIS A 119 19.31 13.01 8.79
CA HIS A 119 19.87 13.45 10.07
C HIS A 119 19.77 12.34 11.11
N LYS A 120 20.88 12.10 11.81
CA LYS A 120 20.96 11.09 12.87
C LYS A 120 19.87 11.21 13.95
N TYR A 121 19.48 12.43 14.34
CA TYR A 121 18.57 12.67 15.46
C TYR A 121 17.14 13.06 15.05
N LEU A 122 16.94 13.56 13.82
CA LEU A 122 15.61 13.91 13.33
C LEU A 122 14.95 12.69 12.67
N PRO A 123 13.61 12.57 12.71
CA PRO A 123 12.90 11.58 11.91
C PRO A 123 13.07 11.87 10.42
N ASP A 124 12.74 10.93 9.55
CA ASP A 124 12.46 11.22 8.13
C ASP A 124 11.04 11.76 8.00
N ILE A 125 10.76 12.56 6.97
CA ILE A 125 9.42 13.12 6.72
C ILE A 125 9.04 12.86 5.26
N ALA A 126 7.77 12.53 5.02
CA ALA A 126 7.18 12.45 3.70
C ALA A 126 5.78 13.07 3.67
N ILE A 127 5.37 13.53 2.48
CA ILE A 127 4.01 13.92 2.16
C ILE A 127 3.47 13.00 1.08
N GLY A 128 2.18 12.68 1.12
CA GLY A 128 1.56 11.81 0.14
C GLY A 128 0.13 12.16 -0.19
N LEU A 129 -0.26 11.70 -1.37
CA LEU A 129 -1.60 11.80 -1.94
C LEU A 129 -2.02 10.37 -2.29
N GLN A 130 -3.16 9.96 -1.76
CA GLN A 130 -3.74 8.65 -1.99
C GLN A 130 -5.00 8.78 -2.87
N ASP A 131 -5.25 7.76 -3.68
CA ASP A 131 -6.47 7.61 -4.48
C ASP A 131 -6.69 8.77 -5.46
N PHE A 132 -5.61 9.25 -6.07
CA PHE A 132 -5.64 10.28 -7.08
C PHE A 132 -6.06 9.69 -8.43
N GLY A 133 -7.23 10.11 -8.89
CA GLY A 133 -7.85 9.58 -10.09
C GLY A 133 -8.49 8.21 -9.85
N GLY A 134 -9.39 7.84 -10.75
CA GLY A 134 -10.25 6.65 -10.62
C GLY A 134 -11.62 6.94 -11.16
N VAL A 135 -12.45 5.91 -11.29
CA VAL A 135 -13.84 6.09 -11.72
C VAL A 135 -14.67 6.61 -10.54
N ALA A 136 -14.23 6.35 -9.32
CA ALA A 136 -14.85 6.78 -8.07
C ALA A 136 -13.82 7.47 -7.16
N ASN A 137 -13.84 8.81 -7.06
CA ASN A 137 -12.91 9.59 -6.24
C ASN A 137 -13.23 9.56 -4.72
N HIS A 138 -13.71 8.43 -4.20
CA HIS A 138 -14.30 8.37 -2.85
C HIS A 138 -13.27 8.26 -1.71
N TYR A 139 -11.98 7.98 -1.99
CA TYR A 139 -10.97 7.80 -0.94
C TYR A 139 -9.74 8.69 -1.09
N ILE A 140 -9.88 9.85 -1.75
CA ILE A 140 -8.79 10.84 -1.81
C ILE A 140 -8.34 11.15 -0.39
N ASN A 141 -7.04 11.03 -0.12
CA ASN A 141 -6.48 11.37 1.17
C ASN A 141 -5.09 11.99 1.03
N ASN A 142 -4.90 13.12 1.68
CA ASN A 142 -3.63 13.84 1.69
C ASN A 142 -3.02 13.73 3.08
N TYR A 143 -1.75 13.39 3.18
CA TYR A 143 -1.12 13.17 4.49
C TYR A 143 0.31 13.69 4.55
N ILE A 144 0.74 13.93 5.78
CA ILE A 144 2.14 14.06 6.17
C ILE A 144 2.46 12.96 7.17
N VAL A 145 3.63 12.35 7.06
CA VAL A 145 4.08 11.30 7.96
C VAL A 145 5.56 11.47 8.24
N MET A 146 5.94 11.18 9.47
CA MET A 146 7.33 11.05 9.87
C MET A 146 7.60 9.67 10.41
N ASP A 147 8.84 9.19 10.25
CA ASP A 147 9.27 7.94 10.85
C ASP A 147 10.70 7.99 11.39
N LYS A 148 11.01 7.08 12.32
CA LYS A 148 12.36 6.93 12.86
C LYS A 148 12.67 5.46 13.15
N SER A 149 13.80 4.99 12.64
CA SER A 149 14.37 3.72 13.04
C SER A 149 14.99 3.80 14.44
N LEU A 150 14.55 2.92 15.33
CA LEU A 150 14.98 2.75 16.72
C LEU A 150 15.51 1.32 16.88
N GLY A 151 16.76 1.08 16.46
CA GLY A 151 17.31 -0.27 16.39
C GLY A 151 16.59 -1.10 15.33
N PHE A 152 15.93 -2.18 15.75
CA PHE A 152 15.16 -3.08 14.88
C PHE A 152 13.70 -2.63 14.64
N LEU A 153 13.25 -1.58 15.31
CA LEU A 153 11.90 -1.04 15.19
C LEU A 153 11.89 0.23 14.33
N ARG A 154 10.76 0.54 13.68
CA ARG A 154 10.55 1.84 13.03
C ARG A 154 9.20 2.42 13.45
N ALA A 155 9.24 3.42 14.32
CA ALA A 155 8.03 4.13 14.71
C ALA A 155 7.66 5.18 13.66
N SER A 156 6.37 5.32 13.40
CA SER A 156 5.78 6.30 12.49
C SER A 156 4.64 7.07 13.17
N LEU A 157 4.55 8.37 12.87
CA LEU A 157 3.47 9.25 13.30
C LEU A 157 3.12 10.18 12.15
N GLY A 158 1.84 10.35 11.89
CA GLY A 158 1.37 11.20 10.81
C GLY A 158 0.00 11.79 11.08
N TYR A 159 -0.38 12.67 10.16
CA TYR A 159 -1.69 13.30 10.11
C TYR A 159 -2.16 13.27 8.66
N GLY A 160 -3.41 12.88 8.44
CA GLY A 160 -4.03 12.93 7.13
C GLY A 160 -5.35 13.68 7.15
N LYS A 161 -5.81 14.03 5.97
CA LYS A 161 -7.10 14.66 5.73
C LYS A 161 -7.72 14.02 4.51
N ALA A 162 -8.87 13.39 4.70
CA ALA A 162 -9.66 12.85 3.61
C ALA A 162 -10.31 13.98 2.81
N GLY A 163 -10.40 13.76 1.50
CA GLY A 163 -10.98 14.71 0.54
C GLY A 163 -12.49 14.57 0.37
N ASP A 164 -13.07 13.42 0.71
CA ASP A 164 -14.51 13.18 0.60
C ASP A 164 -15.19 13.33 1.97
N GLU A 165 -16.00 14.39 2.13
CA GLU A 165 -16.80 14.62 3.34
C GLU A 165 -18.13 13.85 3.32
N LEU A 166 -18.51 13.25 2.18
CA LEU A 166 -19.78 12.54 2.01
C LEU A 166 -19.72 11.10 2.54
N VAL A 167 -18.51 10.55 2.72
CA VAL A 167 -18.27 9.20 3.21
C VAL A 167 -18.02 9.23 4.72
N LYS A 168 -18.85 8.52 5.51
CA LYS A 168 -18.67 8.43 6.97
C LYS A 168 -17.64 7.35 7.31
N GLY A 169 -16.52 7.72 7.92
CA GLY A 169 -15.48 6.76 8.31
C GLY A 169 -14.22 6.85 7.44
N ASN A 170 -13.84 8.10 7.17
CA ASN A 170 -12.69 8.44 6.35
C ASN A 170 -11.39 7.81 6.87
N ARG A 171 -10.63 7.22 5.94
CA ARG A 171 -9.32 6.63 6.24
C ARG A 171 -8.30 7.73 6.48
N MET A 172 -7.46 7.52 7.49
CA MET A 172 -6.37 8.43 7.83
C MET A 172 -6.82 9.90 7.97
N ASP A 173 -8.05 10.15 8.43
CA ASP A 173 -8.56 11.49 8.69
C ASP A 173 -8.28 11.86 10.15
N GLY A 174 -7.23 12.64 10.38
CA GLY A 174 -6.66 12.91 11.69
C GLY A 174 -5.32 12.22 11.94
N VAL A 175 -4.98 12.03 13.22
CA VAL A 175 -3.70 11.47 13.66
C VAL A 175 -3.67 9.95 13.47
N PHE A 176 -2.57 9.43 12.93
CA PHE A 176 -2.30 8.01 12.78
C PHE A 176 -0.84 7.67 13.11
N GLY A 177 -0.53 6.40 13.37
CA GLY A 177 0.83 5.94 13.60
C GLY A 177 0.93 4.44 13.80
N GLY A 178 2.15 3.94 13.90
CA GLY A 178 2.45 2.52 14.13
C GLY A 178 3.95 2.25 14.22
N VAL A 179 4.31 0.99 14.50
CA VAL A 179 5.68 0.50 14.72
C VAL A 179 5.94 -0.74 13.88
#